data_AF-A0A5P9NEQ7-F1
#
_entry.id   AF-A0A5P9NEQ7-F1
#
_cell.length_a   1.000
_cell.length_b   1.000
_cell.length_c   1.000
_cell.angle_alpha   90.00
_cell.angle_beta   90.00
_cell.angle_gamma   90.00
#
_symmetry.space_group_name_H-M   'P 1'
#
loop_
_entity.id
_entity.type
_entity.pdbx_description
1 polymer ?
#
loop_
_entity_poly.entity_id
_entity_poly.type
_entity_poly.pdbx_seq_one_letter_code
_entity_poly.pdbx_strand_id
1 'polypeptide(L)'
;MKTLLSIPLFIAATHVSAACYSERPSEAPVLADGSVASKAEMLKSQEAVNDYVAKIRTFLDCNKSRLDDLEHNFYVNEAYSVAGAYNAELQEYRTRDVVAGR
;
A
#
# COMPACT_ATOMS: atom_id res chain seq x y z
N MET A 1 32.36 -20.65 46.17
CA MET A 1 31.28 -21.59 45.75
C MET A 1 30.11 -20.73 45.35
N LYS A 2 29.87 -20.47 44.07
CA LYS A 2 29.14 -21.33 43.12
C LYS A 2 27.64 -21.35 43.46
N THR A 3 26.87 -20.53 42.76
CA THR A 3 25.62 -20.93 42.07
C THR A 3 25.18 -19.83 41.13
N LEU A 4 25.31 -20.13 39.84
CA LEU A 4 24.64 -19.52 38.72
C LEU A 4 23.13 -19.71 38.89
N LEU A 5 22.34 -18.65 38.71
CA LEU A 5 20.93 -18.76 38.36
C LEU A 5 20.70 -17.97 37.06
N SER A 6 21.02 -18.65 35.97
CA SER A 6 20.52 -18.34 34.63
C SER A 6 19.01 -18.56 34.61
N ILE A 7 18.23 -17.49 34.54
CA ILE A 7 16.80 -17.55 34.23
C ILE A 7 16.68 -17.48 32.70
N PRO A 8 16.31 -18.56 32.01
CA PRO A 8 15.89 -18.46 30.61
C PRO A 8 14.55 -17.73 30.61
N LEU A 9 14.57 -16.44 30.25
CA LEU A 9 13.36 -15.70 29.96
C LEU A 9 12.78 -16.32 28.69
N PHE A 10 11.77 -17.18 28.87
CA PHE A 10 10.94 -17.67 27.78
C PHE A 10 10.37 -16.46 27.03
N ILE A 11 10.88 -16.24 25.82
CA ILE A 11 10.28 -15.30 24.87
C ILE A 11 8.93 -15.91 24.52
N ALA A 12 7.86 -15.41 25.16
CA ALA A 12 6.52 -15.62 24.70
C ALA A 12 6.42 -14.98 23.32
N ALA A 13 6.60 -15.79 22.27
CA ALA A 13 6.19 -15.44 20.92
C ALA A 13 4.67 -15.34 20.95
N THR A 14 4.14 -14.17 21.32
CA THR A 14 2.77 -13.81 21.01
C THR A 14 2.69 -13.76 19.49
N HIS A 15 2.29 -14.87 18.89
CA HIS A 15 1.74 -14.85 17.54
C HIS A 15 0.50 -13.98 17.63
N VAL A 16 0.67 -12.68 17.36
CA VAL A 16 -0.41 -11.85 16.86
C VAL A 16 -0.75 -12.47 15.52
N SER A 17 -1.56 -13.54 15.54
CA SER A 17 -2.38 -13.88 14.40
C SER A 17 -3.37 -12.74 14.28
N ALA A 18 -2.94 -11.65 13.66
CA ALA A 18 -3.85 -10.66 13.13
C ALA A 18 -4.88 -11.47 12.34
N ALA A 19 -6.16 -11.37 12.73
CA ALA A 19 -7.24 -11.99 11.97
C ALA A 19 -7.06 -11.53 10.53
N CYS A 20 -6.69 -12.46 9.64
CA CYS A 20 -6.29 -12.15 8.28
C CYS A 20 -7.38 -11.33 7.60
N TYR A 21 -7.02 -10.16 7.08
CA TYR A 21 -7.93 -9.23 6.44
C TYR A 21 -8.58 -9.92 5.23
N SER A 22 -9.88 -10.16 5.30
CA SER A 22 -10.66 -10.87 4.28
C SER A 22 -11.52 -9.95 3.43
N GLU A 23 -11.54 -8.65 3.75
CA GLU A 23 -12.35 -7.69 3.01
C GLU A 23 -11.67 -7.36 1.69
N ARG A 24 -12.44 -7.46 0.61
CA ARG A 24 -11.98 -7.16 -0.75
C ARG A 24 -11.79 -5.65 -0.90
N PRO A 25 -10.60 -5.17 -1.32
CA PRO A 25 -10.44 -3.78 -1.70
C PRO A 25 -11.39 -3.44 -2.86
N SER A 26 -12.30 -2.49 -2.67
CA SER A 26 -13.37 -2.19 -3.65
C SER A 26 -13.37 -0.75 -4.17
N GLU A 27 -12.66 0.17 -3.51
CA GLU A 27 -12.68 1.59 -3.87
C GLU A 27 -11.25 2.08 -4.15
N ALA A 28 -10.91 2.19 -5.44
CA ALA A 28 -9.70 2.86 -5.87
C ALA A 28 -9.79 4.36 -5.51
N PRO A 29 -8.67 4.99 -5.10
CA PRO A 29 -8.65 6.40 -4.75
C PRO A 29 -8.91 7.30 -5.96
N VAL A 30 -9.60 8.41 -5.72
CA VAL A 30 -9.69 9.50 -6.72
C VAL A 30 -8.34 10.23 -6.74
N LEU A 31 -7.75 10.33 -7.93
CA LEU A 31 -6.46 10.98 -8.13
C LEU A 31 -6.68 12.48 -8.41
N ALA A 32 -5.79 13.30 -7.88
CA ALA A 32 -5.72 14.71 -8.26
C ALA A 32 -5.20 14.84 -9.70
N ASP A 33 -5.81 15.76 -10.46
CA ASP A 33 -5.43 16.10 -11.83
C ASP A 33 -4.11 16.90 -11.83
N GLY A 34 -3.06 16.32 -12.38
CA GLY A 34 -1.72 16.90 -12.42
C GLY A 34 -1.65 18.24 -13.15
N SER A 35 -2.58 18.52 -14.07
CA SER A 35 -2.63 19.78 -14.81
C SER A 35 -3.01 20.97 -13.93
N VAL A 36 -3.81 20.76 -12.88
CA VAL A 36 -4.36 21.84 -12.03
C VAL A 36 -4.08 21.67 -10.54
N ALA A 37 -3.68 20.48 -10.09
CA ALA A 37 -3.51 20.18 -8.68
C ALA A 37 -2.38 20.99 -8.02
N SER A 38 -2.61 21.34 -6.76
CA SER A 38 -1.58 21.85 -5.84
C SER A 38 -0.68 20.71 -5.35
N LYS A 39 0.50 21.07 -4.83
CA LYS A 39 1.41 20.13 -4.17
C LYS A 39 0.74 19.33 -3.05
N ALA A 40 -0.14 19.97 -2.26
CA ALA A 40 -0.84 19.32 -1.16
C ALA A 40 -1.84 18.26 -1.66
N GLU A 41 -2.54 18.53 -2.76
CA GLU A 41 -3.46 17.59 -3.40
C GLU A 41 -2.72 16.40 -4.02
N MET A 42 -1.54 16.63 -4.62
CA MET A 42 -0.69 15.55 -5.13
C MET A 42 -0.16 14.66 -4.01
N LEU A 43 0.28 15.24 -2.88
CA LEU A 43 0.71 14.46 -1.71
C LEU A 43 -0.42 13.63 -1.12
N LYS A 44 -1.62 14.22 -0.98
CA LYS A 44 -2.81 13.49 -0.52
C LYS A 44 -3.17 12.33 -1.46
N SER A 45 -3.05 12.53 -2.77
CA SER A 45 -3.27 11.48 -3.76
C SER A 45 -2.22 10.36 -3.64
N GLN A 46 -0.96 10.70 -3.41
CA GLN A 46 0.10 9.72 -3.16
C GLN A 46 -0.20 8.84 -1.94
N GLU A 47 -0.59 9.46 -0.83
CA GLU A 47 -0.93 8.75 0.41
C GLU A 47 -2.11 7.80 0.18
N ALA A 48 -3.15 8.24 -0.53
CA ALA A 48 -4.32 7.43 -0.85
C ALA A 48 -3.98 6.23 -1.75
N VAL A 49 -3.11 6.43 -2.75
CA VAL A 49 -2.61 5.34 -3.62
C VAL A 49 -1.79 4.33 -2.82
N ASN A 50 -0.89 4.81 -1.96
CA ASN A 50 -0.07 3.95 -1.11
C ASN A 50 -0.92 3.11 -0.15
N ASP A 51 -1.92 3.71 0.48
CA ASP A 51 -2.86 3.01 1.38
C ASP A 51 -3.66 1.93 0.62
N TYR A 52 -4.17 2.26 -0.57
CA TYR A 52 -4.91 1.31 -1.38
C TYR A 52 -4.05 0.12 -1.85
N VAL A 53 -2.83 0.38 -2.32
CA VAL A 53 -1.86 -0.68 -2.69
C VAL A 53 -1.49 -1.53 -1.48
N ALA A 54 -1.33 -0.92 -0.30
CA ALA A 54 -1.05 -1.66 0.94
C ALA A 54 -2.22 -2.56 1.35
N LYS A 55 -3.47 -2.11 1.18
CA LYS A 55 -4.68 -2.92 1.39
C LYS A 55 -4.74 -4.11 0.43
N ILE A 56 -4.47 -3.89 -0.86
CA ILE A 56 -4.38 -4.97 -1.85
C ILE A 56 -3.31 -5.99 -1.45
N ARG A 57 -2.09 -5.53 -1.12
CA ARG A 57 -1.02 -6.42 -0.70
C ARG A 57 -1.42 -7.25 0.52
N THR A 58 -1.99 -6.61 1.53
CA THR A 58 -2.46 -7.27 2.75
C THR A 58 -3.54 -8.31 2.43
N PHE A 59 -4.50 -7.98 1.57
CA PHE A 59 -5.53 -8.90 1.12
C PHE A 59 -4.95 -10.12 0.40
N LEU A 60 -4.02 -9.91 -0.56
CA LEU A 60 -3.36 -10.97 -1.30
C LEU A 60 -2.54 -11.88 -0.38
N ASP A 61 -1.74 -11.29 0.52
CA ASP A 61 -0.92 -12.04 1.49
C ASP A 61 -1.81 -12.88 2.43
N CYS A 62 -2.93 -12.31 2.88
CA CYS A 62 -3.89 -12.98 3.77
C CYS A 62 -4.66 -14.12 3.10
N ASN A 63 -4.89 -14.04 1.79
CA ASN A 63 -5.77 -14.96 1.05
C ASN A 63 -5.03 -15.79 0.01
N LYS A 64 -3.69 -15.83 0.04
CA LYS A 64 -2.84 -16.53 -0.94
C LYS A 64 -3.24 -17.97 -1.25
N SER A 65 -3.76 -18.71 -0.26
CA SER A 65 -4.19 -20.11 -0.43
C SER A 65 -5.67 -20.28 -0.80
N ARG A 66 -6.42 -19.18 -0.90
CA ARG A 66 -7.88 -19.15 -1.08
C ARG A 66 -8.30 -18.48 -2.39
N LEU A 67 -7.45 -17.62 -2.95
CA LEU A 67 -7.69 -16.95 -4.23
C LEU A 67 -7.29 -17.88 -5.37
N ASP A 68 -8.09 -17.88 -6.44
CA ASP A 68 -7.65 -18.43 -7.71
C ASP A 68 -6.71 -17.46 -8.43
N ASP A 69 -6.05 -17.95 -9.48
CA ASP A 69 -5.06 -17.18 -10.24
C ASP A 69 -5.67 -15.94 -10.93
N LEU A 70 -6.94 -15.99 -11.34
CA LEU A 70 -7.60 -14.86 -11.98
C LEU A 70 -7.90 -13.76 -10.96
N GLU A 71 -8.44 -14.10 -9.80
CA GLU A 71 -8.72 -13.14 -8.72
C GLU A 71 -7.42 -12.53 -8.18
N HIS A 72 -6.37 -13.35 -7.99
CA HIS A 72 -5.05 -12.86 -7.62
C HIS A 72 -4.51 -11.85 -8.64
N ASN A 73 -4.52 -12.21 -9.93
CA ASN A 73 -3.98 -11.36 -10.99
C ASN A 73 -4.80 -10.10 -11.20
N PHE A 74 -6.11 -10.14 -10.98
CA PHE A 74 -6.97 -8.96 -11.00
C PHE A 74 -6.49 -7.92 -9.97
N TYR A 75 -6.31 -8.31 -8.72
CA TYR A 75 -5.87 -7.39 -7.67
C TYR A 75 -4.43 -6.89 -7.88
N VAL A 76 -3.54 -7.74 -8.38
CA VAL A 76 -2.20 -7.31 -8.78
C VAL A 76 -2.27 -6.25 -9.88
N ASN A 77 -3.09 -6.46 -10.91
CA ASN A 77 -3.28 -5.49 -11.98
C ASN A 77 -3.87 -4.18 -11.46
N GLU A 78 -4.91 -4.23 -10.61
CA GLU A 78 -5.49 -3.04 -9.99
C GLU A 78 -4.45 -2.19 -9.26
N ALA A 79 -3.56 -2.82 -8.47
CA ALA A 79 -2.48 -2.13 -7.77
C ALA A 79 -1.50 -1.43 -8.73
N TYR A 80 -1.14 -2.08 -9.85
CA TYR A 80 -0.29 -1.47 -10.86
C TYR A 80 -1.00 -0.37 -11.65
N SER A 81 -2.28 -0.57 -11.98
CA SER A 81 -3.10 0.36 -12.74
C SER A 81 -3.23 1.70 -12.02
N VAL A 82 -3.63 1.67 -10.75
CA VAL A 82 -3.79 2.91 -9.95
C VAL A 82 -2.44 3.61 -9.72
N ALA A 83 -1.36 2.86 -9.46
CA ALA A 83 -0.03 3.43 -9.30
C ALA A 83 0.48 4.05 -10.61
N GLY A 84 0.21 3.41 -11.75
CA GLY A 84 0.51 3.90 -13.09
C GLY A 84 -0.23 5.20 -13.40
N ALA A 85 -1.53 5.25 -13.10
CA ALA A 85 -2.35 6.44 -13.27
C ALA A 85 -1.82 7.61 -12.43
N TYR A 86 -1.53 7.40 -11.14
CA TYR A 86 -0.94 8.45 -10.30
C TYR A 86 0.43 8.93 -10.82
N ASN A 87 1.26 8.02 -11.32
CA ASN A 87 2.55 8.40 -11.89
C ASN A 87 2.41 9.27 -13.15
N ALA A 88 1.38 9.04 -13.97
CA ALA A 88 1.07 9.88 -15.12
C ALA A 88 0.68 11.30 -14.67
N GLU A 89 -0.24 11.42 -13.70
CA GLU A 89 -0.63 12.71 -13.12
C GLU A 89 0.56 13.43 -12.46
N LEU A 90 1.43 12.68 -11.77
CA LEU A 90 2.65 13.23 -11.18
C LEU A 90 3.63 13.76 -12.23
N GLN A 91 3.74 13.09 -13.36
CA GLN A 91 4.57 13.55 -14.47
C GLN A 91 4.02 14.86 -15.06
N GLU A 92 2.70 14.96 -15.23
CA GLU A 92 2.03 16.16 -15.72
C GLU A 92 2.23 17.34 -14.76
N TYR A 93 1.99 17.14 -13.46
CA TYR A 93 2.25 18.12 -12.40
C TYR A 93 3.69 18.64 -12.45
N ARG A 94 4.67 17.72 -12.53
CA ARG A 94 6.10 18.08 -12.57
C ARG A 94 6.46 18.86 -13.83
N THR A 95 5.90 18.48 -14.97
CA THR A 95 6.15 19.17 -16.25
C THR A 95 5.63 20.60 -16.18
N ARG A 96 4.43 20.81 -15.62
CA ARG A 96 3.86 22.13 -15.39
C ARG A 96 4.70 22.98 -14.44
N ASP A 97 5.11 22.44 -13.30
CA ASP A 97 5.95 23.16 -12.33
C ASP A 97 7.29 23.60 -12.95
N VAL A 98 7.91 22.75 -13.78
CA VAL A 98 9.14 23.08 -14.52
C VAL A 98 8.91 24.21 -15.53
N VAL A 99 7.82 24.15 -16.32
CA VAL A 99 7.49 25.19 -17.31
C VAL A 99 7.11 26.51 -16.61
N ALA A 100 6.49 26.45 -15.44
CA ALA A 100 6.12 27.61 -14.63
C ALA A 100 7.33 28.29 -13.94
N GLY A 101 8.55 27.75 -14.07
CA GLY A 101 9.79 28.42 -13.70
C GLY A 101 9.94 28.71 -12.20
N ARG A 102 9.45 27.81 -11.34
CA ARG A 102 9.71 27.86 -9.89
C ARG A 102 10.75 26.84 -9.45
#